data_AF-A0A962QNH7-F1
#
_entry.id   AF-A0A962QNH7-F1
#
_cell.length_a   1.000
_cell.length_b   1.000
_cell.length_c   1.000
_cell.angle_alpha   90.00
_cell.angle_beta   90.00
_cell.angle_gamma   90.00
#
_symmetry.space_group_name_H-M   'P 1'
#
loop_
_entity.id
_entity.type
_entity.pdbx_description
1 polymer ?
#
loop_
_entity_poly.entity_id
_entity_poly.type
_entity_poly.pdbx_seq_one_letter_code
_entity_poly.pdbx_strand_id
1 'polypeptide(L)'
;MRRLSPGHWFSHLLAPDPRYALTGALFLRLLALIYLAAFISAAIEITGLVGADGILPAGDHLGRLQERAGTVAWLRFPTLFWLDHSDTSLQATAYAGCFFAVML
;
A
#
# COMPACT_ATOMS: atom_id res chain seq x y z
N MET A 1 -37.19 -19.05 -25.99
CA MET A 1 -35.93 -19.30 -25.26
C MET A 1 -35.11 -18.01 -25.22
N ARG A 2 -35.07 -17.30 -24.08
CA ARG A 2 -34.20 -16.11 -23.88
C ARG A 2 -32.78 -16.60 -23.58
N ARG A 3 -31.83 -16.28 -24.46
CA ARG A 3 -30.39 -16.49 -24.19
C ARG A 3 -29.98 -15.54 -23.07
N LEU A 4 -29.64 -16.07 -21.91
CA LEU A 4 -28.97 -15.33 -20.84
C LEU A 4 -27.53 -15.10 -21.31
N SER A 5 -27.15 -13.87 -21.66
CA SER A 5 -25.75 -13.57 -22.00
C SER A 5 -24.90 -13.61 -20.74
N PRO A 6 -23.80 -14.38 -20.74
CA PRO A 6 -23.04 -14.64 -19.53
C PRO A 6 -22.02 -13.56 -19.13
N GLY A 7 -22.34 -12.28 -19.30
CA GLY A 7 -21.37 -11.19 -19.06
C GLY A 7 -21.85 -10.03 -18.21
N HIS A 8 -23.16 -9.84 -18.04
CA HIS A 8 -23.70 -8.60 -17.45
C HIS A 8 -23.78 -8.62 -15.92
N TRP A 9 -23.69 -9.79 -15.29
CA TRP A 9 -23.87 -9.89 -13.83
C TRP A 9 -22.72 -9.22 -13.07
N PHE A 10 -21.51 -9.22 -13.64
CA PHE A 10 -20.33 -8.62 -13.01
C PHE A 10 -20.48 -7.09 -12.87
N SER A 11 -21.01 -6.44 -13.91
CA SER A 11 -21.30 -5.00 -13.87
C SER A 11 -22.44 -4.65 -12.92
N HIS A 12 -23.41 -5.57 -12.71
CA HIS A 12 -24.47 -5.36 -11.74
C HIS A 12 -24.00 -5.56 -10.28
N LEU A 13 -22.97 -6.40 -10.06
CA LEU A 13 -22.36 -6.56 -8.73
C LEU A 13 -21.52 -5.35 -8.32
N LEU A 14 -20.86 -4.68 -9.28
CA LEU A 14 -20.06 -3.47 -9.02
C LEU A 14 -20.81 -2.15 -9.29
N ALA A 15 -22.04 -2.19 -9.81
CA ALA A 15 -22.85 -1.00 -10.03
C ALA A 15 -23.16 -0.35 -8.67
N PRO A 16 -22.68 0.88 -8.41
CA PRO A 16 -23.00 1.58 -7.17
C PRO A 16 -24.51 1.81 -7.14
N ASP A 17 -25.19 1.33 -6.09
CA ASP A 17 -26.60 1.69 -5.89
C ASP A 17 -26.65 3.21 -5.65
N PRO A 18 -27.41 3.97 -6.47
CA PRO A 18 -27.45 5.44 -6.37
C PRO A 18 -27.89 5.92 -4.99
N ARG A 19 -28.59 5.10 -4.20
CA ARG A 19 -28.97 5.41 -2.81
C ARG A 19 -27.77 5.50 -1.87
N TYR A 20 -26.68 4.79 -2.15
CA TYR A 20 -25.46 4.78 -1.33
C TYR A 20 -24.28 5.52 -1.98
N ALA A 21 -24.48 6.12 -3.16
CA ALA A 21 -23.40 6.82 -3.87
C ALA A 21 -22.76 7.93 -3.03
N LEU A 22 -23.57 8.69 -2.26
CA LEU A 22 -23.05 9.72 -1.37
C LEU A 22 -22.23 9.14 -0.20
N THR A 23 -22.75 8.10 0.44
CA THR A 23 -22.05 7.43 1.55
C THR A 23 -20.75 6.78 1.09
N GLY A 24 -20.76 6.11 -0.07
CA GLY A 24 -19.56 5.52 -0.67
C GLY A 24 -18.51 6.58 -1.02
N ALA A 25 -18.93 7.68 -1.66
CA ALA A 25 -18.02 8.78 -1.99
C ALA A 25 -17.44 9.45 -0.73
N LEU A 26 -18.26 9.67 0.31
CA LEU A 26 -17.79 10.25 1.57
C LEU A 26 -16.84 9.31 2.30
N PHE A 27 -17.14 8.01 2.34
CA PHE A 27 -16.29 7.00 2.93
C PHE A 27 -14.91 6.96 2.26
N LEU A 28 -14.86 6.94 0.92
CA LEU A 28 -13.61 6.96 0.17
C LEU A 28 -12.80 8.23 0.44
N ARG A 29 -13.44 9.41 0.49
CA ARG A 29 -12.76 10.67 0.83
C ARG A 29 -12.19 10.71 2.25
N LEU A 30 -12.94 10.19 3.23
CA LEU A 30 -12.44 10.10 4.61
C LEU A 30 -11.27 9.11 4.68
N LEU A 31 -11.35 7.99 3.97
CA LEU A 31 -10.27 7.02 3.87
C LEU A 31 -9.02 7.62 3.19
N ALA A 32 -9.21 8.40 2.13
CA ALA A 32 -8.16 9.15 1.45
C ALA A 32 -7.43 10.09 2.41
N LEU A 33 -8.16 10.86 3.22
CA LEU A 33 -7.57 11.76 4.22
C LEU A 33 -6.78 11.00 5.30
N ILE A 34 -7.31 9.86 5.78
CA ILE A 34 -6.62 9.02 6.76
C ILE A 34 -5.32 8.48 6.17
N TYR A 35 -5.34 7.96 4.95
CA TYR A 35 -4.12 7.48 4.29
C TYR A 35 -3.13 8.59 4.02
N LEU A 36 -3.59 9.76 3.57
CA LEU A 36 -2.73 10.90 3.34
C LEU A 36 -2.01 11.32 4.64
N ALA A 37 -2.74 11.41 5.76
CA ALA A 37 -2.14 11.70 7.06
C ALA A 37 -1.13 10.61 7.47
N ALA A 38 -1.46 9.34 7.29
CA ALA A 38 -0.57 8.22 7.61
C ALA A 38 0.72 8.25 6.77
N PHE A 39 0.62 8.49 5.46
CA PHE A 39 1.79 8.54 4.57
C PHE A 39 2.63 9.81 4.79
N ILE A 40 2.03 10.95 5.11
CA ILE A 40 2.79 12.15 5.51
C ILE A 40 3.57 11.87 6.80
N SER A 41 2.91 11.28 7.81
CA SER A 41 3.57 10.88 9.06
C SER A 41 4.74 9.93 8.76
N ALA A 42 4.52 8.92 7.92
CA ALA A 42 5.56 8.00 7.51
C ALA A 42 6.69 8.71 6.76
N ALA A 43 6.40 9.62 5.83
CA ALA A 43 7.42 10.33 5.06
C ALA A 43 8.40 11.13 5.94
N ILE A 44 7.92 11.66 7.06
CA ILE A 44 8.75 12.42 8.02
C ILE A 44 9.66 11.49 8.82
N GLU A 45 9.19 10.29 9.18
CA GLU A 45 9.86 9.42 10.16
C GLU A 45 10.56 8.19 9.54
N ILE A 46 10.21 7.80 8.32
CA ILE A 46 10.60 6.50 7.75
C ILE A 46 12.12 6.31 7.67
N THR A 47 12.87 7.33 7.30
CA THR A 47 14.34 7.25 7.24
C THR A 47 14.97 7.19 8.64
N GLY A 48 14.41 7.88 9.62
CA GLY A 48 14.88 7.82 11.01
C GLY A 48 14.59 6.47 11.68
N LEU A 49 13.52 5.78 11.26
CA LEU A 49 13.17 4.46 11.79
C LEU A 49 13.91 3.33 11.08
N VAL A 50 13.84 3.28 9.74
CA VAL A 50 14.28 2.13 8.95
C VAL A 50 15.26 2.46 7.82
N GLY A 51 15.69 3.72 7.71
CA GLY A 51 16.76 4.13 6.80
C GLY A 51 18.13 3.59 7.18
N ALA A 52 19.14 3.89 6.37
CA ALA A 52 20.50 3.40 6.56
C ALA A 52 21.09 3.74 7.95
N ASP A 53 20.82 4.96 8.42
CA ASP A 53 21.23 5.45 9.76
C ASP A 53 20.06 5.40 10.78
N GLY A 54 19.02 4.61 10.50
CA GLY A 54 17.82 4.52 11.33
C GLY A 54 17.99 3.66 12.58
N ILE A 55 16.97 3.63 13.44
CA ILE A 55 16.93 2.79 14.65
C ILE A 55 17.03 1.30 14.31
N LEU A 56 16.35 0.88 13.23
CA LEU A 56 16.36 -0.49 12.73
C LEU A 56 16.53 -0.47 11.20
N PRO A 57 17.77 -0.35 10.71
CA PRO A 57 18.03 -0.26 9.27
C PRO A 57 17.43 -1.44 8.52
N ALA A 58 16.62 -1.15 7.50
CA ALA A 58 15.91 -2.16 6.73
C ALA A 58 16.89 -3.15 6.07
N GLY A 59 18.03 -2.67 5.58
CA GLY A 59 19.07 -3.50 4.96
C GLY A 59 19.61 -4.58 5.92
N ASP A 60 20.06 -4.16 7.11
CA ASP A 60 20.55 -5.07 8.14
C ASP A 60 19.47 -6.05 8.61
N HIS A 61 18.23 -5.56 8.74
CA HIS A 61 17.11 -6.39 9.18
C HIS A 61 16.78 -7.49 8.15
N LEU A 62 16.63 -7.09 6.88
CA LEU A 62 16.36 -8.02 5.78
C LEU A 62 17.52 -8.99 5.55
N GLY A 63 18.77 -8.52 5.68
CA GLY A 63 19.97 -9.37 5.65
C GLY A 63 19.92 -10.47 6.71
N ARG A 64 19.62 -10.12 7.97
CA ARG A 64 19.45 -11.11 9.05
C ARG A 64 18.32 -12.09 8.80
N LEU A 65 17.21 -11.65 8.20
CA LEU A 65 16.10 -12.53 7.82
C LEU A 65 16.52 -13.50 6.71
N GLN A 66 17.26 -13.00 5.72
CA GLN A 66 17.80 -13.80 4.62
C GLN A 66 18.82 -14.84 5.12
N GLU A 67 19.69 -14.49 6.06
CA GLU A 67 20.63 -15.44 6.67
C GLU A 67 19.92 -16.58 7.43
N ARG A 68 18.81 -16.26 8.11
CA ARG A 68 18.07 -17.25 8.93
C ARG A 68 17.13 -18.14 8.13
N ALA A 69 16.44 -17.56 7.15
CA ALA A 69 15.39 -18.25 6.40
C ALA A 69 15.81 -18.59 4.96
N GLY A 70 16.97 -18.13 4.48
CA GLY A 70 17.43 -18.36 3.11
C GLY A 70 16.42 -17.85 2.08
N THR A 71 16.29 -18.55 0.96
CA THR A 71 15.45 -18.14 -0.18
C THR A 71 13.95 -18.05 0.15
N VAL A 72 13.48 -18.74 1.21
CA VAL A 72 12.07 -18.64 1.63
C VAL A 72 11.78 -17.37 2.45
N ALA A 73 12.78 -16.57 2.81
CA ALA A 73 12.60 -15.28 3.49
C ALA A 73 11.67 -14.34 2.71
N TRP A 74 11.80 -14.31 1.38
CA TRP A 74 11.00 -13.48 0.47
C TRP A 74 9.51 -13.81 0.52
N LEU A 75 9.17 -15.10 0.65
CA LEU A 75 7.80 -15.58 0.76
C LEU A 75 7.25 -15.44 2.19
N ARG A 76 8.12 -15.56 3.20
CA ARG A 76 7.72 -15.49 4.61
C ARG A 76 7.51 -14.06 5.09
N PHE A 77 8.29 -13.11 4.56
CA PHE A 77 8.27 -11.70 4.92
C PHE A 77 8.12 -10.84 3.67
N PRO A 78 6.94 -10.84 3.01
CA PRO A 78 6.75 -10.08 1.78
C PRO A 78 6.84 -8.58 2.06
N THR A 79 7.75 -7.89 1.38
CA THR A 79 7.90 -6.43 1.42
C THR A 79 8.49 -5.91 0.10
N LEU A 80 8.19 -4.66 -0.26
CA LEU A 80 8.77 -4.01 -1.44
C LEU A 80 10.28 -3.73 -1.25
N PHE A 81 10.73 -3.59 0.01
CA PHE A 81 12.10 -3.22 0.35
C PHE A 81 13.13 -4.34 0.15
N TRP A 82 12.71 -5.53 -0.28
CA TRP A 82 13.63 -6.54 -0.80
C TRP A 82 14.28 -6.11 -2.13
N LEU A 83 13.59 -5.30 -2.93
CA LEU A 83 14.09 -4.80 -4.21
C LEU A 83 15.08 -3.66 -4.01
N ASP A 84 14.69 -2.66 -3.22
CA ASP A 84 15.56 -1.56 -2.82
C ASP A 84 15.11 -1.00 -1.46
N HIS A 85 16.05 -0.84 -0.55
CA HIS A 85 15.86 -0.32 0.81
C HIS A 85 16.67 0.96 1.06
N SER A 86 17.12 1.62 -0.01
CA SER A 86 17.76 2.94 0.09
C SER A 86 16.82 3.97 0.72
N ASP A 87 17.39 4.99 1.37
CA ASP A 87 16.61 6.10 1.96
C ASP A 87 15.73 6.80 0.92
N THR A 88 16.20 6.87 -0.34
CA THR A 88 15.42 7.39 -1.45
C THR A 88 14.22 6.50 -1.78
N SER A 89 14.37 5.18 -1.83
CA SER A 89 13.25 4.25 -2.05
C SER A 89 12.22 4.30 -0.92
N LEU A 90 12.68 4.40 0.34
CA LEU A 90 11.82 4.58 1.50
C LEU A 90 10.96 5.85 1.38
N GLN A 91 11.59 6.99 1.12
CA GLN A 91 10.88 8.25 0.91
C GLN A 91 9.97 8.22 -0.32
N ALA A 92 10.44 7.68 -1.45
CA ALA A 92 9.67 7.57 -2.68
C ALA A 92 8.40 6.74 -2.47
N THR A 93 8.48 5.65 -1.69
CA THR A 93 7.33 4.83 -1.33
C THR A 93 6.32 5.60 -0.49
N ALA A 94 6.78 6.39 0.49
CA ALA A 94 5.91 7.23 1.31
C ALA A 94 5.21 8.32 0.46
N TYR A 95 5.95 9.01 -0.40
CA TYR A 95 5.38 10.02 -1.30
C TYR A 95 4.43 9.42 -2.35
N ALA A 96 4.74 8.23 -2.89
CA ALA A 96 3.83 7.51 -3.77
C ALA A 96 2.52 7.17 -3.05
N GLY A 97 2.58 6.78 -1.77
CA GLY A 97 1.40 6.59 -0.93
C GLY A 97 0.57 7.87 -0.79
N CYS A 98 1.19 9.01 -0.53
CA CYS A 98 0.50 10.31 -0.53
C CYS A 98 -0.19 10.59 -1.87
N PHE A 99 0.50 10.34 -2.99
CA PHE A 99 -0.03 10.56 -4.33
C PHE A 99 -1.28 9.69 -4.57
N PHE A 100 -1.23 8.40 -4.26
CA PHE A 100 -2.38 7.51 -4.41
C PHE A 100 -3.53 7.87 -3.47
N ALA A 101 -3.23 8.32 -2.25
CA ALA A 101 -4.25 8.79 -1.32
C ALA A 101 -4.99 10.03 -1.87
N VAL A 102 -4.30 10.93 -2.57
CA VAL A 102 -4.93 12.10 -3.22
C VAL A 102 -5.79 11.71 -4.43
N MET A 103 -5.47 10.61 -5.12
CA MET A 103 -6.25 10.13 -6.26
C MET A 103 -7.51 9.33 -5.88
N LEU A 104 -7.65 8.96 -4.59
CA LEU A 104 -8.76 8.16 -4.06
C LEU A 104 -10.01 9.02 -3.76
#